data_AF-A0A2G5QV54-F1
#
_entry.id   AF-A0A2G5QV54-F1
#
_cell.length_a   1.000
_cell.length_b   1.000
_cell.length_c   1.000
_cell.angle_alpha   90.00
_cell.angle_beta   90.00
_cell.angle_gamma   90.00
#
_symmetry.space_group_name_H-M   'P 1'
#
loop_
_entity.id
_entity.type
_entity.pdbx_description
1 polymer ?
#
loop_
_entity_poly.entity_id
_entity_poly.type
_entity_poly.pdbx_seq_one_letter_code
_entity_poly.pdbx_strand_id
1 'polypeptide(L)'
;MTARGEAAEAWALWDKLKRLFPAWNLFLEAFYTPGAWGYMGVDFLNGFRKNPSTVKAFALLDGIDDATFDALSALASLNARRHDQMVRAVVVFYLTVPLTIAAIMADLAGDSMLSFIRQHSTVAIQVAAGVTLGPISYLQGQWRSRQIVGVLDLIRIERGQAPFTALELREE
;
A
#
# COMPACT_ATOMS: atom_id res chain seq x y z
N MET A 1 11.40 15.66 26.51
CA MET A 1 12.16 15.20 25.33
C MET A 1 12.27 16.39 24.37
N THR A 2 13.30 16.49 23.52
CA THR A 2 13.32 17.56 22.50
C THR A 2 12.52 17.11 21.28
N ALA A 3 11.81 18.01 20.58
CA ALA A 3 11.02 17.68 19.39
C ALA A 3 11.79 16.88 18.30
N ARG A 4 13.11 17.11 18.17
CA ARG A 4 13.97 16.35 17.25
C ARG A 4 14.19 14.89 17.70
N GLY A 5 14.18 14.64 19.01
CA GLY A 5 14.30 13.30 19.60
C GLY A 5 13.05 12.47 19.38
N GLU A 6 11.87 13.06 19.60
CA GLU A 6 10.56 12.44 19.30
C GLU A 6 10.44 12.08 17.80
N ALA A 7 10.87 12.98 16.91
CA ALA A 7 10.88 12.70 15.47
C ALA A 7 11.79 11.53 15.11
N ALA A 8 13.00 11.44 15.69
CA ALA A 8 13.93 10.34 15.43
C ALA A 8 13.38 9.00 15.92
N GLU A 9 12.71 9.00 17.08
CA GLU A 9 12.05 7.83 17.64
C GLU A 9 10.88 7.36 16.76
N ALA A 10 10.03 8.28 16.30
CA ALA A 10 8.95 7.98 15.37
C ALA A 10 9.46 7.35 14.05
N TRP A 11 10.60 7.83 13.51
CA TRP A 11 11.24 7.22 12.35
C TRP A 11 11.77 5.80 12.62
N ALA A 12 12.40 5.59 13.79
CA ALA A 12 12.86 4.26 14.18
C ALA A 12 11.70 3.27 14.36
N LEU A 13 10.57 3.73 14.90
CA LEU A 13 9.35 2.95 15.02
C LEU A 13 8.72 2.68 13.66
N TRP A 14 8.69 3.67 12.77
CA TRP A 14 8.22 3.51 11.39
C TRP A 14 9.00 2.40 10.66
N ASP A 15 10.32 2.38 10.81
CA ASP A 15 11.17 1.36 10.21
C ASP A 15 10.89 -0.06 10.71
N LYS A 16 10.53 -0.20 11.99
CA LYS A 16 10.11 -1.48 12.58
C LYS A 16 8.70 -1.86 12.13
N LEU A 17 7.77 -0.90 12.15
CA LEU A 17 6.36 -1.10 11.82
C LEU A 17 6.18 -1.55 10.37
N LYS A 18 6.79 -0.85 9.40
CA LYS A 18 6.63 -1.17 7.97
C LYS A 18 7.12 -2.59 7.61
N ARG A 19 8.09 -3.13 8.35
CA ARG A 19 8.58 -4.51 8.16
C ARG A 19 7.56 -5.57 8.54
N LEU A 20 6.57 -5.24 9.38
CA LEU A 20 5.47 -6.13 9.72
C LEU A 20 4.45 -6.29 8.58
N PHE A 21 4.49 -5.40 7.58
CA PHE A 21 3.53 -5.34 6.47
C PHE A 21 4.23 -5.45 5.10
N PRO A 22 4.89 -6.59 4.79
CA PRO A 22 5.54 -6.78 3.50
C PRO A 22 4.53 -6.77 2.34
N ALA A 23 4.83 -6.00 1.29
CA ALA A 23 4.00 -5.90 0.09
C ALA A 23 3.94 -7.23 -0.69
N TRP A 24 5.02 -8.02 -0.68
CA TRP A 24 5.11 -9.28 -1.42
C TRP A 24 4.29 -10.44 -0.82
N ASN A 25 4.02 -10.42 0.50
CA ASN A 25 3.30 -11.52 1.17
C ASN A 25 1.77 -11.46 0.94
N LEU A 26 1.33 -10.41 0.25
CA LEU A 26 -0.06 -10.04 0.06
C LEU A 26 -0.78 -11.03 -0.87
N PHE A 27 -0.10 -11.48 -1.92
CA PHE A 27 -0.61 -12.55 -2.79
C PHE A 27 -0.70 -13.91 -2.09
N LEU A 28 0.16 -14.20 -1.11
CA LEU A 28 0.14 -15.46 -0.37
C LEU A 28 -0.89 -15.43 0.78
N GLU A 29 -1.03 -14.30 1.47
CA GLU A 29 -1.98 -14.11 2.56
C GLU A 29 -3.45 -14.12 2.08
N ALA A 30 -3.72 -13.70 0.84
CA ALA A 30 -5.04 -13.77 0.22
C ALA A 30 -5.57 -15.22 0.09
N PHE A 31 -4.68 -16.21 0.03
CA PHE A 31 -5.07 -17.63 -0.07
C PHE A 31 -4.95 -18.42 1.24
N TYR A 32 -4.11 -17.97 2.19
CA TYR A 32 -3.76 -18.76 3.39
C TYR A 32 -4.32 -18.26 4.73
N THR A 33 -4.86 -17.04 4.80
CA THR A 33 -5.36 -16.51 6.07
C THR A 33 -6.81 -16.96 6.28
N PRO A 34 -7.18 -17.59 7.42
CA PRO A 34 -8.58 -17.92 7.75
C PRO A 34 -9.52 -16.69 7.78
N GLY A 35 -8.93 -15.48 7.82
CA GLY A 35 -9.62 -14.21 7.68
C GLY A 35 -10.01 -13.84 6.25
N ALA A 36 -9.41 -14.43 5.20
CA ALA A 36 -9.67 -14.15 3.77
C ALA A 36 -11.16 -14.31 3.40
N TRP A 37 -11.88 -15.22 4.06
CA TRP A 37 -13.31 -15.43 3.91
C TRP A 37 -14.17 -14.55 4.83
N GLY A 38 -13.59 -13.96 5.88
CA GLY A 38 -14.19 -12.87 6.66
C GLY A 38 -14.19 -11.53 5.93
N TYR A 39 -13.41 -11.40 4.84
CA TYR A 39 -13.50 -10.27 3.90
C TYR A 39 -14.82 -10.28 3.08
N MET A 40 -15.65 -11.32 3.22
CA MET A 40 -16.96 -11.48 2.61
C MET A 40 -18.06 -11.38 3.68
N GLY A 41 -18.06 -10.32 4.49
CA GLY A 41 -19.01 -10.12 5.59
C GLY A 41 -19.09 -8.67 6.06
N VAL A 42 -20.02 -8.39 6.99
CA VAL A 42 -20.28 -7.04 7.54
C VAL A 42 -19.21 -6.61 8.56
N ASP A 43 -18.46 -7.57 9.13
CA ASP A 43 -17.48 -7.32 10.20
C ASP A 43 -16.06 -7.66 9.77
N PHE A 44 -15.40 -6.64 9.22
CA PHE A 44 -13.99 -6.68 8.86
C PHE A 44 -13.05 -6.44 10.05
N LEU A 45 -13.52 -5.73 11.07
CA LEU A 45 -12.68 -5.23 12.16
C LEU A 45 -12.22 -6.37 13.08
N ASN A 46 -13.08 -7.36 13.32
CA ASN A 46 -12.70 -8.53 14.13
C ASN A 46 -11.59 -9.38 13.48
N GLY A 47 -11.64 -9.56 12.16
CA GLY A 47 -10.57 -10.24 11.43
C GLY A 47 -9.28 -9.42 11.41
N PHE A 48 -9.42 -8.11 11.24
CA PHE A 48 -8.31 -7.17 11.24
C PHE A 48 -7.58 -7.10 12.59
N ARG A 49 -8.33 -7.10 13.71
CA ARG A 49 -7.80 -7.11 15.08
C ARG A 49 -6.99 -8.38 15.39
N LYS A 50 -7.43 -9.53 14.88
CA LYS A 50 -6.79 -10.84 15.11
C LYS A 50 -5.63 -11.13 14.16
N ASN A 51 -5.39 -10.28 13.15
CA ASN A 51 -4.31 -10.49 12.19
C ASN A 51 -2.94 -10.51 12.90
N PRO A 52 -2.05 -11.49 12.63
CA PRO A 52 -0.73 -11.56 13.26
C PRO A 52 0.11 -10.28 13.11
N SER A 53 0.00 -9.59 11.98
CA SER A 53 0.70 -8.30 11.76
C SER A 53 0.16 -7.20 12.67
N THR A 54 -1.16 -7.12 12.83
CA THR A 54 -1.83 -6.20 13.75
C THR A 54 -1.43 -6.49 15.20
N VAL A 55 -1.50 -7.74 15.65
CA VAL A 55 -1.11 -8.11 17.03
C VAL A 55 0.35 -7.76 17.31
N LYS A 56 1.26 -7.98 16.35
CA LYS A 56 2.67 -7.57 16.48
C LYS A 56 2.84 -6.06 16.53
N ALA A 57 2.01 -5.31 15.80
CA ALA A 57 2.02 -3.85 15.86
C ALA A 57 1.52 -3.33 17.22
N PHE A 58 0.48 -3.94 17.79
CA PHE A 58 0.04 -3.65 19.17
C PHE A 58 1.17 -3.87 20.16
N ALA A 59 1.85 -5.02 20.10
CA ALA A 59 2.98 -5.31 20.98
C ALA A 59 4.18 -4.38 20.76
N LEU A 60 4.46 -3.99 19.51
CA LEU A 60 5.53 -3.05 19.17
C LEU A 60 5.26 -1.65 19.74
N LEU A 61 3.99 -1.25 19.78
CA LEU A 61 3.57 0.09 20.18
C LEU A 61 3.06 0.13 21.63
N ASP A 62 3.21 -0.93 22.40
CA ASP A 62 2.80 -0.95 23.80
C ASP A 62 3.68 0.00 24.64
N GLY A 63 3.07 0.76 25.54
CA GLY A 63 3.75 1.71 26.42
C GLY A 63 4.36 2.96 25.76
N ILE A 64 4.16 3.17 24.46
CA ILE A 64 4.65 4.38 23.76
C ILE A 64 3.78 5.58 24.13
N ASP A 65 4.44 6.71 24.42
CA ASP A 65 3.80 7.98 24.72
C ASP A 65 2.96 8.52 23.55
N ASP A 66 1.97 9.34 23.88
CA ASP A 66 0.99 9.82 22.91
C ASP A 66 1.61 10.73 21.85
N ALA A 67 2.62 11.54 22.19
CA ALA A 67 3.26 12.44 21.23
C ALA A 67 4.04 11.68 20.15
N THR A 68 4.80 10.67 20.55
CA THR A 68 5.51 9.77 19.61
C THR A 68 4.53 8.96 18.76
N PHE A 69 3.44 8.48 19.36
CA PHE A 69 2.39 7.75 18.64
C PHE A 69 1.67 8.63 17.61
N ASP A 70 1.41 9.89 17.94
CA ASP A 70 0.81 10.88 17.03
C ASP A 70 1.73 11.21 15.86
N ALA A 71 3.02 11.39 16.13
CA ALA A 71 4.03 11.58 15.08
C ALA A 71 4.11 10.38 14.12
N LEU A 72 4.08 9.15 14.66
CA LEU A 72 4.05 7.92 13.87
C LEU A 72 2.78 7.81 13.02
N SER A 73 1.63 8.17 13.59
CA SER A 73 0.34 8.18 12.89
C SER A 73 0.35 9.20 11.75
N ALA A 74 0.88 10.40 11.97
CA ALA A 74 1.05 11.41 10.94
C ALA A 74 1.98 10.94 9.80
N LEU A 75 3.07 10.25 10.11
CA LEU A 75 3.97 9.63 9.12
C LEU A 75 3.24 8.58 8.27
N ALA A 76 2.45 7.71 8.90
CA ALA A 76 1.68 6.69 8.21
C ALA A 76 0.64 7.30 7.25
N SER A 77 -0.10 8.32 7.70
CA SER A 77 -1.09 9.02 6.88
C SER A 77 -0.44 9.75 5.71
N LEU A 78 0.71 10.40 5.94
CA LEU A 78 1.50 11.02 4.86
C LEU A 78 1.95 9.97 3.84
N ASN A 79 2.45 8.82 4.29
CA ASN A 79 2.88 7.73 3.41
C ASN A 79 1.71 7.21 2.56
N ALA A 80 0.54 7.01 3.16
CA ALA A 80 -0.67 6.58 2.45
C ALA A 80 -1.09 7.59 1.36
N ARG A 81 -1.10 8.89 1.67
CA ARG A 81 -1.39 9.95 0.68
C ARG A 81 -0.39 9.96 -0.47
N ARG A 82 0.90 9.74 -0.20
CA ARG A 82 1.93 9.66 -1.24
C ARG A 82 1.71 8.43 -2.13
N HIS A 83 1.33 7.29 -1.56
CA HIS A 83 0.95 6.12 -2.34
C HIS A 83 -0.28 6.36 -3.23
N ASP A 84 -1.31 7.04 -2.72
CA ASP A 84 -2.51 7.39 -3.50
C ASP A 84 -2.18 8.27 -4.72
N GLN A 85 -1.31 9.27 -4.52
CA GLN A 85 -0.81 10.13 -5.61
C GLN A 85 -0.02 9.31 -6.65
N MET A 86 0.88 8.44 -6.19
CA MET A 86 1.73 7.63 -7.08
C MET A 86 0.92 6.60 -7.86
N VAL A 87 -0.04 5.91 -7.23
CA VAL A 87 -0.93 4.97 -7.93
C VAL A 87 -1.70 5.68 -9.02
N ARG A 88 -2.26 6.87 -8.76
CA ARG A 88 -2.98 7.62 -9.79
C ARG A 88 -2.09 7.92 -10.99
N ALA A 89 -0.86 8.38 -10.75
CA ALA A 89 0.11 8.62 -11.82
C ALA A 89 0.43 7.33 -12.60
N VAL A 90 0.74 6.25 -11.90
CA VAL A 90 1.07 4.94 -12.51
C VAL A 90 -0.07 4.39 -13.33
N VAL A 91 -1.32 4.49 -12.87
CA VAL A 91 -2.51 4.06 -13.62
C VAL A 91 -2.69 4.90 -14.88
N VAL A 92 -2.53 6.22 -14.80
CA VAL A 92 -2.60 7.09 -15.99
C VAL A 92 -1.53 6.69 -17.00
N PHE A 93 -0.27 6.54 -16.58
CA PHE A 93 0.82 6.12 -17.46
C PHE A 93 0.57 4.73 -18.06
N TYR A 94 0.07 3.78 -17.26
CA TYR A 94 -0.23 2.43 -17.72
C TYR A 94 -1.32 2.39 -18.78
N LEU A 95 -2.31 3.28 -18.71
CA LEU A 95 -3.37 3.34 -19.71
C LEU A 95 -2.94 4.12 -20.97
N THR A 96 -2.19 5.21 -20.81
CA THR A 96 -1.88 6.11 -21.94
C THR A 96 -0.69 5.64 -22.76
N VAL A 97 0.42 5.26 -22.10
CA VAL A 97 1.68 4.96 -22.80
C VAL A 97 1.56 3.76 -23.74
N PRO A 98 0.99 2.61 -23.34
CA PRO A 98 0.86 1.48 -24.25
C PRO A 98 -0.03 1.78 -25.46
N LEU A 99 -1.12 2.55 -25.26
CA LEU A 99 -1.99 2.98 -26.36
C LEU A 99 -1.26 3.91 -27.33
N THR A 100 -0.50 4.89 -26.84
CA THR A 100 0.29 5.78 -27.69
C THR A 100 1.37 5.03 -28.46
N ILE A 101 2.08 4.09 -27.82
CA ILE A 101 3.06 3.25 -28.50
C ILE A 101 2.39 2.40 -29.59
N ALA A 102 1.25 1.78 -29.28
CA ALA A 102 0.51 0.98 -30.25
C ALA A 102 0.06 1.81 -31.47
N ALA A 103 -0.42 3.04 -31.24
CA ALA A 103 -0.81 3.96 -32.31
C ALA A 103 0.36 4.34 -33.21
N ILE A 104 1.49 4.77 -32.62
CA ILE A 104 2.72 5.11 -33.37
C ILE A 104 3.19 3.91 -34.20
N MET A 105 3.16 2.71 -33.63
CA MET A 105 3.62 1.51 -34.32
C MET A 105 2.68 1.07 -35.45
N ALA A 106 1.37 1.28 -35.29
CA ALA A 106 0.40 1.02 -36.35
C ALA A 106 0.66 1.93 -37.56
N ASP A 107 0.98 3.20 -37.33
CA ASP A 107 1.33 4.16 -38.39
C ASP A 107 2.66 3.81 -39.09
N LEU A 108 3.65 3.35 -38.33
CA LEU A 108 5.01 3.12 -38.84
C LEU A 108 5.22 1.74 -39.49
N ALA A 109 4.52 0.70 -39.02
CA ALA A 109 4.93 -0.68 -39.28
C ALA A 109 3.77 -1.68 -39.42
N GLY A 110 2.57 -1.24 -39.80
CA GLY A 110 1.32 -2.03 -39.96
C GLY A 110 1.49 -3.55 -40.07
N ASP A 111 1.80 -4.07 -41.26
CA ASP A 111 1.89 -5.53 -41.51
C ASP A 111 3.14 -6.20 -40.90
N SER A 112 4.21 -5.43 -40.69
CA SER A 112 5.49 -5.89 -40.13
C SER A 112 5.52 -6.00 -38.60
N MET A 113 4.52 -5.44 -37.90
CA MET A 113 4.47 -5.45 -36.44
C MET A 113 4.11 -6.84 -35.89
N LEU A 114 3.15 -7.53 -36.51
CA LEU A 114 2.75 -8.88 -36.12
C LEU A 114 3.86 -9.91 -36.33
N SER A 115 4.65 -9.76 -37.40
CA SER A 115 5.82 -10.62 -37.65
C SER A 115 6.93 -10.34 -36.64
N PHE A 116 7.20 -9.08 -36.32
CA PHE A 116 8.17 -8.69 -35.28
C PHE A 116 7.80 -9.26 -33.90
N ILE A 117 6.54 -9.12 -33.48
CA ILE A 117 6.07 -9.68 -32.19
C ILE A 117 6.22 -11.20 -32.17
N ARG A 118 5.90 -11.89 -33.26
CA ARG A 118 6.08 -13.35 -33.34
C ARG A 118 7.56 -13.75 -33.27
N GLN A 119 8.42 -13.02 -33.96
CA GLN A 119 9.87 -13.25 -33.98
C GLN A 119 10.52 -12.97 -32.61
N HIS A 120 9.99 -12.01 -31.85
CA HIS A 120 10.49 -11.61 -30.54
C HIS A 120 9.49 -11.89 -29.40
N SER A 121 8.71 -12.97 -29.51
CA SER A 121 7.60 -13.27 -28.62
C SER A 121 7.99 -13.32 -27.13
N THR A 122 9.18 -13.84 -26.81
CA THR A 122 9.69 -13.86 -25.43
C THR A 122 9.88 -12.45 -24.87
N VAL A 123 10.50 -11.56 -25.64
CA VAL A 123 10.72 -10.16 -25.24
C VAL A 123 9.38 -9.43 -25.13
N ALA A 124 8.47 -9.66 -26.09
CA ALA A 124 7.13 -9.08 -26.06
C ALA A 124 6.35 -9.50 -24.80
N ILE A 125 6.41 -10.79 -24.42
CA ILE A 125 5.81 -11.31 -23.19
C ILE A 125 6.45 -10.68 -21.95
N GLN A 126 7.77 -10.56 -21.91
CA GLN A 126 8.47 -9.94 -20.77
C GLN A 126 8.10 -8.46 -20.60
N VAL A 127 8.03 -7.72 -21.71
CA VAL A 127 7.59 -6.31 -21.70
C VAL A 127 6.14 -6.21 -21.23
N ALA A 128 5.24 -7.03 -21.79
CA ALA A 128 3.84 -7.06 -21.37
C ALA A 128 3.71 -7.39 -19.87
N ALA A 129 4.44 -8.42 -19.40
CA ALA A 129 4.46 -8.79 -17.99
C ALA A 129 5.00 -7.66 -17.10
N GLY A 130 6.09 -6.99 -17.48
CA GLY A 130 6.65 -5.87 -16.72
C GLY A 130 5.69 -4.67 -16.65
N VAL A 131 5.06 -4.35 -17.78
CA VAL A 131 4.06 -3.27 -17.88
C VAL A 131 2.84 -3.58 -17.01
N THR A 132 2.40 -4.85 -16.91
CA THR A 132 1.28 -5.26 -16.05
C THR A 132 1.65 -5.40 -14.58
N LEU A 133 2.80 -6.00 -14.25
CA LEU A 133 3.24 -6.24 -12.87
C LEU A 133 3.63 -4.95 -12.14
N GLY A 134 4.12 -3.95 -12.88
CA GLY A 134 4.46 -2.64 -12.33
C GLY A 134 3.30 -2.01 -11.55
N PRO A 135 2.15 -1.69 -12.19
CA PRO A 135 0.97 -1.15 -11.51
C PRO A 135 0.46 -2.02 -10.37
N ILE A 136 0.49 -3.35 -10.51
CA ILE A 136 0.08 -4.28 -9.46
C ILE A 136 0.92 -4.07 -8.20
N SER A 137 2.24 -3.90 -8.33
CA SER A 137 3.12 -3.63 -7.19
C SER A 137 2.80 -2.31 -6.47
N TYR A 138 2.42 -1.26 -7.23
CA TYR A 138 2.00 0.02 -6.67
C TYR A 138 0.65 -0.08 -5.94
N LEU A 139 -0.30 -0.84 -6.47
CA LEU A 139 -1.59 -1.12 -5.83
C LEU A 139 -1.41 -1.90 -4.52
N GLN A 140 -0.50 -2.88 -4.50
CA GLN A 140 -0.16 -3.61 -3.27
C GLN A 140 0.43 -2.68 -2.21
N GLY A 141 1.38 -1.81 -2.61
CA GLY A 141 1.96 -0.82 -1.72
C GLY A 141 0.91 0.14 -1.14
N GLN A 142 -0.02 0.62 -1.99
CA GLN A 142 -1.14 1.45 -1.56
C GLN A 142 -2.03 0.72 -0.55
N TRP A 143 -2.40 -0.53 -0.82
CA TRP A 143 -3.24 -1.29 0.11
C TRP A 143 -2.55 -1.48 1.47
N ARG A 144 -1.26 -1.87 1.48
CA ARG A 144 -0.49 -2.01 2.74
C ARG A 144 -0.34 -0.68 3.47
N SER A 145 -0.14 0.43 2.76
CA SER A 145 -0.04 1.74 3.41
C SER A 145 -1.31 2.12 4.17
N ARG A 146 -2.49 1.84 3.59
CA ARG A 146 -3.79 2.05 4.25
C ARG A 146 -4.03 1.05 5.39
N GLN A 147 -3.54 -0.19 5.26
CA GLN A 147 -3.60 -1.18 6.32
C GLN A 147 -2.84 -0.69 7.58
N ILE A 148 -1.65 -0.10 7.40
CA ILE A 148 -0.87 0.45 8.52
C ILE A 148 -1.66 1.58 9.22
N VAL A 149 -2.25 2.51 8.46
CA VAL A 149 -3.10 3.58 9.02
C VAL A 149 -4.26 2.98 9.82
N GLY A 150 -4.97 2.00 9.26
CA GLY A 150 -6.06 1.32 9.95
C GLY A 150 -5.63 0.65 11.26
N VAL A 151 -4.43 0.05 11.31
CA VAL A 151 -3.91 -0.56 12.55
C VAL A 151 -3.64 0.51 13.61
N LEU A 152 -3.06 1.65 13.21
CA LEU A 152 -2.81 2.75 14.14
C LEU A 152 -4.12 3.36 14.67
N ASP A 153 -5.13 3.53 13.81
CA ASP A 153 -6.45 3.97 14.26
C ASP A 153 -7.10 2.98 15.22
N LEU A 154 -6.95 1.67 14.97
CA LEU A 154 -7.47 0.64 15.88
C LEU A 154 -6.77 0.69 17.24
N ILE A 155 -5.43 0.83 17.26
CA ILE A 155 -4.67 1.00 18.50
C ILE A 155 -5.13 2.25 19.24
N ARG A 156 -5.35 3.34 18.52
CA ARG A 156 -5.82 4.61 19.09
C ARG A 156 -7.20 4.45 19.74
N ILE A 157 -8.13 3.75 19.09
CA ILE A 157 -9.45 3.42 19.63
C ILE A 157 -9.32 2.57 20.92
N GLU A 158 -8.44 1.57 20.92
CA GLU A 158 -8.22 0.72 22.12
C GLU A 158 -7.54 1.47 23.27
N ARG A 159 -6.78 2.54 22.98
CA ARG A 159 -6.26 3.49 23.98
C ARG A 159 -7.32 4.48 24.49
N GLY A 160 -8.54 4.45 23.97
CA GLY A 160 -9.60 5.40 24.34
C GLY A 160 -9.44 6.80 23.74
N GLN A 161 -8.62 6.94 22.70
CA GLN A 161 -8.33 8.21 22.03
C GLN A 161 -9.16 8.36 20.74
N ALA A 162 -9.39 9.59 20.29
CA ALA A 162 -10.15 9.85 19.07
C ALA A 162 -9.32 9.47 17.81
N PRO A 163 -9.86 8.64 16.88
CA PRO A 163 -9.12 8.16 15.71
C PRO A 163 -8.61 9.33 14.84
N PHE A 164 -7.42 9.18 14.26
CA PHE A 164 -6.78 10.24 13.47
C PHE A 164 -7.60 10.58 12.23
N THR A 165 -8.21 9.56 11.61
CA THR A 165 -9.10 9.73 10.45
C THR A 165 -10.35 10.57 10.79
N ALA A 166 -10.83 10.58 12.03
CA ALA A 166 -11.92 11.46 12.46
C ALA A 166 -11.47 12.91 12.72
N LEU A 167 -10.16 13.14 12.90
CA LEU A 167 -9.58 14.48 12.97
C LEU A 167 -9.38 15.06 11.55
N GLU A 168 -9.02 14.23 10.56
CA GLU A 168 -8.96 14.64 9.15
C GLU A 168 -10.36 15.00 8.58
N LEU A 169 -11.43 14.34 9.04
CA LEU A 169 -12.81 14.62 8.63
C LEU A 169 -13.45 15.84 9.33
N ARG A 170 -12.75 16.48 10.28
CA ARG A 170 -13.23 17.70 10.95
C ARG A 170 -12.85 19.00 10.23
N GLU A 171 -12.05 18.92 9.18
CA GLU A 171 -11.72 20.05 8.30
C GLU A 171 -12.54 19.98 7.00
N GLU A 172 -13.87 20.07 7.12
CA GLU A 172 -14.79 20.56 6.07
C GLU A 172 -15.89 21.43 6.70
#